data_AF-A0A9E3JW35-F1
#
_entry.id   AF-A0A9E3JW35-F1
#
_cell.length_a   1.000
_cell.length_b   1.000
_cell.length_c   1.000
_cell.angle_alpha   90.00
_cell.angle_beta   90.00
_cell.angle_gamma   90.00
#
_symmetry.space_group_name_H-M   'P 1'
#
loop_
_entity.id
_entity.type
_entity.pdbx_description
1 polymer ?
#
loop_
_entity_poly.entity_id
_entity_poly.type
_entity_poly.pdbx_seq_one_letter_code
_entity_poly.pdbx_strand_id
1 'polypeptide(L)'
;MNKYLLFFCAVFLCGCMVKHDAVLAEEGQADGLVGYLSEQKRCVSAWRSVIDDWVENGGGIRSTVSETRQAIARDERSKLALIIRQVWKRQSRSVSVDHRKTALIFDTVASREMTEECSSIIWLQALLVEPTGVIPENVMASLLAEAPIEVRDDSRKFGLWLSYELLTPEPGWRKEH
;
A
#
# COMPACT_ATOMS: atom_id res chain seq x y z
N MET A 1 -68.79 -28.16 -35.22
CA MET A 1 -69.66 -27.03 -35.60
C MET A 1 -68.73 -25.86 -35.94
N ASN A 2 -68.55 -25.59 -37.23
CA ASN A 2 -67.82 -24.43 -37.76
C ASN A 2 -68.50 -23.13 -37.34
N LYS A 3 -67.74 -22.01 -37.22
CA LYS A 3 -67.96 -20.80 -38.04
C LYS A 3 -67.02 -19.61 -37.70
N TYR A 4 -66.30 -19.18 -38.74
CA TYR A 4 -65.61 -17.90 -39.01
C TYR A 4 -64.26 -17.64 -38.29
N LEU A 5 -63.08 -17.76 -38.93
CA LEU A 5 -62.59 -17.32 -40.24
C LEU A 5 -62.21 -15.82 -40.27
N LEU A 6 -60.88 -15.61 -40.19
CA LEU A 6 -60.05 -14.62 -40.90
C LEU A 6 -60.52 -13.16 -40.91
N PHE A 7 -59.76 -12.29 -40.24
CA PHE A 7 -59.43 -10.98 -40.80
C PHE A 7 -58.00 -10.56 -40.46
N PHE A 8 -57.15 -10.70 -41.49
CA PHE A 8 -56.02 -9.86 -41.89
C PHE A 8 -54.84 -9.56 -40.96
N CYS A 9 -53.71 -10.17 -41.35
CA CYS A 9 -52.38 -9.58 -41.30
C CYS A 9 -52.38 -8.08 -41.61
N ALA A 10 -51.93 -7.29 -40.64
CA ALA A 10 -51.18 -6.06 -40.86
C ALA A 10 -49.88 -6.15 -40.05
N VAL A 11 -48.90 -6.80 -40.67
CA VAL A 11 -47.59 -6.23 -40.97
C VAL A 11 -47.09 -5.14 -40.01
N PHE A 12 -46.00 -5.51 -39.32
CA PHE A 12 -44.84 -4.67 -38.97
C PHE A 12 -45.08 -3.36 -38.23
N LEU A 13 -44.64 -3.32 -36.96
CA LEU A 13 -43.67 -2.36 -36.39
C LEU A 13 -43.86 -2.26 -34.87
N CYS A 14 -43.21 -3.14 -34.13
CA CYS A 14 -42.61 -2.79 -32.83
C CYS A 14 -41.56 -3.85 -32.49
N GLY A 15 -40.54 -3.90 -33.35
CA GLY A 15 -39.28 -4.56 -33.01
C GLY A 15 -38.48 -3.69 -32.04
N CYS A 16 -37.90 -4.38 -31.05
CA CYS A 16 -36.68 -4.04 -30.32
C CYS A 16 -36.58 -2.64 -29.71
N MET A 17 -36.85 -2.50 -28.40
CA MET A 17 -36.20 -1.49 -27.55
C MET A 17 -36.36 -1.81 -26.06
N VAL A 18 -35.80 -2.94 -25.61
CA VAL A 18 -35.30 -3.08 -24.23
C VAL A 18 -34.12 -4.05 -24.25
N LYS A 19 -32.96 -3.59 -24.71
CA LYS A 19 -31.64 -4.14 -24.36
C LYS A 19 -30.63 -3.08 -24.74
N HIS A 20 -30.17 -2.27 -23.77
CA HIS A 20 -28.77 -1.82 -23.72
C HIS A 20 -28.32 -1.06 -22.48
N ASP A 21 -29.11 -0.89 -21.41
CA ASP A 21 -28.62 -0.11 -20.25
C ASP A 21 -28.14 -0.94 -19.04
N ALA A 22 -28.17 -2.27 -19.12
CA ALA A 22 -27.70 -3.13 -18.02
C ALA A 22 -26.35 -3.82 -18.28
N VAL A 23 -25.87 -3.89 -19.54
CA VAL A 23 -24.62 -4.60 -19.88
C VAL A 23 -23.40 -3.67 -19.85
N LEU A 24 -23.58 -2.37 -20.09
CA LEU A 24 -22.49 -1.40 -20.07
C LEU A 24 -22.08 -0.96 -18.65
N ALA A 25 -22.89 -1.26 -17.63
CA ALA A 25 -22.55 -1.00 -16.23
C ALA A 25 -21.67 -2.12 -15.63
N GLU A 26 -21.82 -3.37 -16.07
CA GLU A 26 -20.99 -4.48 -15.60
C GLU A 26 -19.63 -4.54 -16.32
N GLU A 27 -19.56 -4.26 -17.62
CA GLU A 27 -18.30 -4.29 -18.37
C GLU A 27 -17.32 -3.19 -17.94
N GLY A 28 -17.79 -1.96 -17.71
CA GLY A 28 -16.94 -0.85 -17.24
C GLY A 28 -16.48 -1.01 -15.78
N GLN A 29 -17.27 -1.69 -14.94
CA GLN A 29 -16.95 -1.93 -13.53
C GLN A 29 -16.02 -3.14 -13.35
N ALA A 30 -16.19 -4.18 -14.17
CA ALA A 30 -15.25 -5.30 -14.25
C ALA A 30 -13.89 -4.86 -14.80
N ASP A 31 -13.87 -4.02 -15.85
CA ASP A 31 -12.63 -3.46 -16.41
C ASP A 31 -11.93 -2.54 -15.39
N GLY A 32 -12.70 -1.71 -14.66
CA GLY A 32 -12.18 -0.89 -13.57
C GLY A 32 -11.60 -1.69 -12.40
N LEU A 33 -12.26 -2.78 -12.01
CA LEU A 33 -11.78 -3.68 -10.95
C LEU A 33 -10.52 -4.44 -11.39
N VAL A 34 -10.50 -4.97 -12.62
CA VAL A 34 -9.34 -5.68 -13.19
C VAL A 34 -8.14 -4.72 -13.30
N GLY A 35 -8.37 -3.48 -13.76
CA GLY A 35 -7.36 -2.42 -13.77
C GLY A 35 -6.82 -2.11 -12.38
N TYR A 36 -7.70 -1.90 -11.40
CA TYR A 36 -7.30 -1.65 -10.01
C TYR A 36 -6.47 -2.81 -9.42
N LEU A 37 -6.88 -4.06 -9.63
CA LEU A 37 -6.16 -5.23 -9.13
C LEU A 37 -4.80 -5.41 -9.82
N SER A 38 -4.71 -5.09 -11.12
CA SER A 38 -3.45 -5.07 -11.85
C SER A 38 -2.47 -4.05 -11.27
N GLU A 39 -2.95 -2.83 -11.03
CA GLU A 39 -2.15 -1.76 -10.41
C GLU A 39 -1.73 -2.11 -8.98
N GLN A 40 -2.65 -2.65 -8.18
CA GLN A 40 -2.33 -3.16 -6.85
C GLN A 40 -1.21 -4.21 -6.91
N LYS A 41 -1.32 -5.20 -7.80
CA LYS A 41 -0.31 -6.25 -7.96
C LYS A 41 1.04 -5.66 -8.35
N ARG A 42 1.06 -4.68 -9.26
CA ARG A 42 2.26 -3.96 -9.69
C ARG A 42 2.93 -3.26 -8.51
N CYS A 43 2.18 -2.49 -7.73
CA CYS A 43 2.73 -1.72 -6.60
C CYS A 43 3.18 -2.61 -5.44
N VAL A 44 2.42 -3.66 -5.13
CA VAL A 44 2.83 -4.66 -4.13
C VAL A 44 4.12 -5.36 -4.57
N SER A 45 4.25 -5.73 -5.84
CA SER A 45 5.46 -6.37 -6.36
C SER A 45 6.67 -5.45 -6.30
N ALA A 46 6.50 -4.16 -6.60
CA ALA A 46 7.58 -3.18 -6.52
C ALA A 46 8.08 -3.02 -5.08
N TRP A 47 7.18 -2.90 -4.10
CA TRP A 47 7.57 -2.83 -2.70
C TRP A 47 8.12 -4.15 -2.17
N ARG A 48 7.61 -5.29 -2.62
CA ARG A 48 8.12 -6.60 -2.20
C ARG A 48 9.59 -6.77 -2.61
N SER A 49 9.94 -6.35 -3.83
CA SER A 49 11.34 -6.34 -4.27
C SER A 49 12.25 -5.50 -3.37
N VAL A 50 11.77 -4.36 -2.86
CA VAL A 50 12.51 -3.50 -1.92
C VAL A 50 12.64 -4.15 -0.53
N ILE A 51 11.61 -4.88 -0.09
CA ILE A 51 11.60 -5.60 1.19
C ILE A 51 12.52 -6.81 1.14
N ASP A 52 12.46 -7.59 0.06
CA ASP A 52 13.30 -8.78 -0.12
C ASP A 52 14.78 -8.38 -0.14
N ASP A 53 15.16 -7.32 -0.88
CA ASP A 53 16.51 -6.74 -0.85
C ASP A 53 16.95 -6.34 0.57
N TRP A 54 16.04 -5.78 1.37
CA TRP A 54 16.35 -5.42 2.75
C TRP A 54 16.62 -6.63 3.63
N VAL A 55 15.79 -7.66 3.52
CA VAL A 55 15.95 -8.92 4.28
C VAL A 55 17.22 -9.66 3.85
N GLU A 56 17.49 -9.76 2.54
CA GLU A 56 18.69 -10.42 2.00
C GLU A 56 20.00 -9.77 2.45
N ASN A 57 19.99 -8.45 2.69
CA ASN A 57 21.14 -7.70 3.20
C ASN A 57 21.24 -7.69 4.74
N GLY A 58 20.50 -8.55 5.43
CA GLY A 58 20.55 -8.68 6.89
C GLY A 58 19.70 -7.67 7.66
N GLY A 59 18.78 -7.00 6.95
CA GLY A 59 17.78 -6.10 7.52
C GLY A 59 16.71 -6.81 8.35
N GLY A 60 15.55 -6.18 8.46
CA GLY A 60 14.41 -6.67 9.23
C GLY A 60 14.18 -5.92 10.55
N ILE A 61 13.02 -6.21 11.15
CA ILE A 61 12.57 -5.56 12.37
C ILE A 61 13.26 -6.19 13.59
N ARG A 62 13.75 -5.34 14.48
CA ARG A 62 14.42 -5.71 15.74
C ARG A 62 13.43 -5.68 16.90
N SER A 63 13.92 -6.05 18.09
CA SER A 63 13.11 -6.21 19.30
C SER A 63 12.31 -4.96 19.66
N THR A 64 12.82 -3.79 19.28
CA THR A 64 12.17 -2.50 19.48
C THR A 64 12.13 -1.67 18.19
N VAL A 65 11.21 -0.70 18.13
CA VAL A 65 11.19 0.29 17.04
C VAL A 65 12.50 1.07 16.99
N SER A 66 13.05 1.46 18.15
CA SER A 66 14.29 2.23 18.23
C SER A 66 15.50 1.43 17.72
N GLU A 67 15.65 0.17 18.13
CA GLU A 67 16.71 -0.71 17.62
C GLU A 67 16.61 -0.88 16.09
N THR A 68 15.39 -1.00 15.58
CA THR A 68 15.15 -1.09 14.13
C THR A 68 15.58 0.18 13.42
N ARG A 69 15.23 1.36 13.96
CA ARG A 69 15.66 2.65 13.41
C ARG A 69 17.18 2.81 13.44
N GLN A 70 17.84 2.41 14.53
CA GLN A 70 19.30 2.44 14.62
C GLN A 70 19.97 1.51 13.60
N ALA A 71 19.40 0.32 13.38
CA ALA A 71 19.86 -0.59 12.33
C ALA A 71 19.70 0.05 10.94
N ILE A 72 18.54 0.63 10.65
CA ILE A 72 18.28 1.37 9.40
C ILE A 72 19.26 2.54 9.24
N ALA A 73 19.60 3.27 10.31
CA ALA A 73 20.52 4.39 10.24
C ALA A 73 21.93 3.96 9.76
N ARG A 74 22.35 2.74 10.11
CA ARG A 74 23.67 2.17 9.78
C ARG A 74 23.68 1.33 8.50
N ASP A 75 22.52 1.00 7.95
CA ASP A 75 22.38 0.12 6.81
C ASP A 75 22.61 0.84 5.47
N GLU A 76 23.86 0.97 5.06
CA GLU A 76 24.22 1.63 3.80
C GLU A 76 23.96 0.81 2.54
N ARG A 77 23.45 -0.43 2.68
CA ARG A 77 23.37 -1.40 1.57
C ARG A 77 21.96 -1.55 1.04
N SER A 78 20.95 -1.59 1.91
CA SER A 78 19.59 -1.90 1.50
C SER A 78 18.84 -0.71 0.94
N LYS A 79 18.04 -0.96 -0.10
CA LYS A 79 17.18 0.03 -0.74
C LYS A 79 16.16 0.63 0.24
N LEU A 80 15.52 -0.20 1.07
CA LEU A 80 14.54 0.28 2.04
C LEU A 80 15.17 1.24 3.04
N ALA A 81 16.32 0.88 3.60
CA ALA A 81 17.01 1.70 4.57
C ALA A 81 17.42 3.06 3.97
N LEU A 82 17.88 3.05 2.71
CA LEU A 82 18.18 4.26 1.96
C LEU A 82 16.95 5.15 1.72
N ILE A 83 15.78 4.58 1.41
CA ILE A 83 14.52 5.33 1.28
C ILE A 83 14.16 5.99 2.62
N ILE A 84 14.16 5.21 3.70
CA ILE A 84 13.80 5.70 5.04
C ILE A 84 14.74 6.82 5.50
N ARG A 85 16.06 6.66 5.35
CA ARG A 85 17.03 7.72 5.69
C ARG A 85 16.82 9.01 4.89
N GLN A 86 16.38 8.92 3.64
CA GLN A 86 16.07 10.12 2.86
C GLN A 86 14.79 10.81 3.33
N VAL A 87 13.78 10.03 3.71
CA VAL A 87 12.56 10.55 4.34
C VAL A 87 12.96 11.34 5.59
N TRP A 88 13.77 10.74 6.48
CA TRP A 88 14.29 11.41 7.67
C TRP A 88 15.08 12.68 7.34
N LYS A 89 15.93 12.65 6.30
CA LYS A 89 16.69 13.82 5.81
C LYS A 89 15.78 14.94 5.34
N ARG A 90 14.69 14.64 4.65
CA ARG A 90 13.74 15.66 4.18
C ARG A 90 12.86 16.18 5.30
N GLN A 91 12.34 15.31 6.16
CA GLN A 91 11.51 15.69 7.31
C GLN A 91 12.29 16.57 8.30
N SER A 92 13.55 16.25 8.58
CA SER A 92 14.39 17.07 9.47
C SER A 92 14.68 18.46 8.92
N ARG A 93 14.62 18.66 7.59
CA ARG A 93 14.76 19.97 6.94
C ARG A 93 13.44 20.76 6.89
N SER A 94 12.30 20.11 7.12
CA SER A 94 10.99 20.74 7.11
C SER A 94 10.67 21.33 8.48
N VAL A 95 10.24 22.60 8.51
CA VAL A 95 9.86 23.32 9.74
C VAL A 95 8.38 23.10 10.10
N SER A 96 7.61 22.34 9.30
CA SER A 96 6.14 22.36 9.36
C SER A 96 5.45 21.09 9.90
N VAL A 97 4.23 21.32 10.39
CA VAL A 97 3.14 20.44 10.87
C VAL A 97 2.99 19.10 10.13
N ASP A 98 2.53 18.08 10.84
CA ASP A 98 2.51 16.66 10.48
C ASP A 98 1.98 16.30 9.08
N HIS A 99 0.98 17.00 8.54
CA HIS A 99 0.45 16.69 7.20
C HIS A 99 1.49 16.85 6.07
N ARG A 100 2.46 17.76 6.23
CA ARG A 100 3.54 17.93 5.24
C ARG A 100 4.59 16.83 5.35
N LYS A 101 4.72 16.17 6.52
CA LYS A 101 5.63 15.03 6.69
C LYS A 101 5.17 13.83 5.88
N THR A 102 3.86 13.57 5.82
CA THR A 102 3.30 12.48 5.00
C THR A 102 3.51 12.71 3.51
N ALA A 103 3.28 13.93 3.02
CA ALA A 103 3.55 14.27 1.62
C ALA A 103 5.04 14.09 1.25
N LEU A 104 5.94 14.50 2.14
CA LEU A 104 7.39 14.32 1.95
C LEU A 104 7.81 12.85 1.88
N ILE A 105 7.06 11.94 2.53
CA ILE A 105 7.30 10.50 2.40
C ILE A 105 7.03 10.07 0.96
N PHE A 106 5.83 10.35 0.44
CA PHE A 106 5.43 9.96 -0.92
C PHE A 106 6.40 10.50 -1.99
N ASP A 107 6.75 11.78 -1.93
CA ASP A 107 7.69 12.42 -2.86
C ASP A 107 9.09 11.78 -2.85
N THR A 108 9.49 11.22 -1.70
CA THR A 108 10.80 10.59 -1.57
C THR A 108 10.78 9.19 -2.18
N VAL A 109 9.72 8.43 -1.92
CA VAL A 109 9.55 7.08 -2.47
C VAL A 109 9.42 7.11 -4.00
N ALA A 110 8.65 8.05 -4.56
CA ALA A 110 8.45 8.21 -6.00
C ALA A 110 9.75 8.50 -6.79
N SER A 111 10.79 9.01 -6.13
CA SER A 111 12.02 9.49 -6.80
C SER A 111 13.10 8.42 -7.01
N ARG A 112 12.93 7.20 -6.47
CA ARG A 112 14.03 6.24 -6.34
C ARG A 112 13.89 5.01 -7.25
N GLU A 113 12.77 4.32 -7.26
CA GLU A 113 12.55 3.10 -8.07
C GLU A 113 11.06 2.81 -8.32
N MET A 114 10.16 3.65 -7.79
CA MET A 114 8.73 3.41 -7.78
C MET A 114 8.04 4.50 -8.60
N THR A 115 7.05 4.12 -9.39
CA THR A 115 6.20 5.12 -10.05
C THR A 115 5.44 5.92 -8.99
N GLU A 116 4.96 7.09 -9.37
CA GLU A 116 4.19 7.96 -8.47
C GLU A 116 3.00 7.20 -7.86
N GLU A 117 2.32 6.35 -8.65
CA GLU A 117 1.18 5.55 -8.20
C GLU A 117 1.56 4.51 -7.13
N CYS A 118 2.78 3.97 -7.20
CA CYS A 118 3.26 2.96 -6.26
C CYS A 118 4.02 3.54 -5.07
N SER A 119 4.28 4.84 -5.04
CA SER A 119 5.03 5.51 -3.97
C SER A 119 4.33 5.51 -2.60
N SER A 120 3.06 5.09 -2.55
CA SER A 120 2.27 5.10 -1.33
C SER A 120 2.79 4.12 -0.27
N ILE A 121 2.94 4.61 0.97
CA ILE A 121 3.27 3.81 2.16
C ILE A 121 2.23 2.73 2.48
N ILE A 122 1.02 2.84 1.92
CA ILE A 122 -0.05 1.87 2.11
C ILE A 122 0.36 0.47 1.61
N TRP A 123 1.31 0.40 0.68
CA TRP A 123 1.86 -0.83 0.16
C TRP A 123 2.93 -1.41 1.08
N LEU A 124 3.75 -0.56 1.70
CA LEU A 124 4.74 -0.95 2.70
C LEU A 124 4.06 -1.58 3.93
N GLN A 125 2.97 -0.97 4.43
CA GLN A 125 2.29 -1.44 5.64
C GLN A 125 1.86 -2.91 5.54
N ALA A 126 1.40 -3.34 4.35
CA ALA A 126 0.90 -4.69 4.12
C ALA A 126 2.05 -5.70 4.18
N LEU A 127 3.20 -5.33 3.63
CA LEU A 127 4.37 -6.21 3.53
C LEU A 127 5.13 -6.37 4.86
N LEU A 128 5.06 -5.37 5.74
CA LEU A 128 5.69 -5.45 7.08
C LEU A 128 5.00 -6.46 8.00
N VAL A 129 3.70 -6.69 7.82
CA VAL A 129 2.89 -7.56 8.68
C VAL A 129 2.49 -8.86 8.01
N GLU A 130 2.73 -9.01 6.71
CA GLU A 130 2.74 -10.30 6.06
C GLU A 130 3.83 -11.20 6.69
N PRO A 131 3.67 -12.52 6.70
CA PRO A 131 4.69 -13.47 7.13
C PRO A 131 5.82 -13.56 6.07
N THR A 132 6.44 -12.43 5.77
CA THR A 132 7.55 -12.24 4.82
C THR A 132 8.91 -12.48 5.46
N GLY A 133 8.96 -12.80 6.76
CA GLY A 133 10.20 -12.91 7.53
C GLY A 133 10.80 -11.57 7.95
N VAL A 134 10.12 -10.45 7.65
CA VAL A 134 10.53 -9.10 8.04
C VAL A 134 10.46 -8.91 9.56
N ILE A 135 9.41 -9.43 10.20
CA ILE A 135 9.27 -9.48 11.67
C ILE A 135 9.54 -10.92 12.12
N PRO A 136 10.65 -11.18 12.83
CA PRO A 136 10.87 -12.47 13.46
C PRO A 136 9.79 -12.80 14.50
N GLU A 137 9.38 -14.08 14.62
CA GLU A 137 8.32 -14.49 15.57
C GLU A 137 8.65 -14.09 17.01
N ASN A 138 9.93 -14.20 17.41
CA ASN A 138 10.41 -13.84 18.74
C ASN A 138 10.41 -12.33 19.02
N VAL A 139 10.20 -11.50 18.00
CA VAL A 139 10.19 -10.04 18.08
C VAL A 139 8.76 -9.48 18.20
N MET A 140 7.77 -10.18 17.63
CA MET A 140 6.38 -9.70 17.56
C MET A 140 5.80 -9.32 18.93
N ALA A 141 6.04 -10.15 19.96
CA ALA A 141 5.55 -9.88 21.30
C ALA A 141 6.11 -8.57 21.90
N SER A 142 7.38 -8.27 21.65
CA SER A 142 8.03 -7.03 22.10
C SER A 142 7.48 -5.81 21.37
N LEU A 143 7.29 -5.91 20.04
CA LEU A 143 6.70 -4.82 19.27
C LEU A 143 5.25 -4.54 19.67
N LEU A 144 4.45 -5.56 19.92
CA LEU A 144 3.08 -5.40 20.40
C LEU A 144 3.05 -4.74 21.79
N ALA A 145 4.06 -4.97 22.63
CA ALA A 145 4.17 -4.29 23.92
C ALA A 145 4.45 -2.78 23.79
N GLU A 146 5.20 -2.37 22.76
CA GLU A 146 5.45 -0.96 22.41
C GLU A 146 4.26 -0.28 21.73
N ALA A 147 3.49 -1.04 20.95
CA ALA A 147 2.40 -0.51 20.15
C ALA A 147 1.26 0.06 21.01
N PRO A 148 0.57 1.13 20.56
CA PRO A 148 -0.68 1.59 21.17
C PRO A 148 -1.71 0.46 21.28
N ILE A 149 -2.50 0.42 22.36
CA ILE A 149 -3.46 -0.66 22.60
C ILE A 149 -4.45 -0.80 21.43
N GLU A 150 -4.81 0.32 20.80
CA GLU A 150 -5.79 0.42 19.72
C GLU A 150 -5.35 -0.26 18.41
N VAL A 151 -4.05 -0.56 18.26
CA VAL A 151 -3.50 -1.18 17.06
C VAL A 151 -3.06 -2.64 17.26
N ARG A 152 -2.98 -3.14 18.51
CA ARG A 152 -2.42 -4.47 18.82
C ARG A 152 -3.22 -5.64 18.22
N ASP A 153 -4.54 -5.50 18.17
CA ASP A 153 -5.45 -6.58 17.75
C ASP A 153 -5.81 -6.54 16.26
N ASP A 154 -5.25 -5.59 15.51
CA ASP A 154 -5.53 -5.38 14.10
C ASP A 154 -4.22 -5.25 13.31
N SER A 155 -3.90 -6.28 12.53
CA SER A 155 -2.64 -6.33 11.77
C SER A 155 -2.47 -5.17 10.79
N ARG A 156 -3.57 -4.64 10.24
CA ARG A 156 -3.49 -3.49 9.32
C ARG A 156 -3.15 -2.22 10.08
N LYS A 157 -3.81 -1.99 11.21
CA LYS A 157 -3.50 -0.83 12.08
C LYS A 157 -2.09 -0.93 12.64
N PHE A 158 -1.67 -2.12 13.05
CA PHE A 158 -0.31 -2.38 13.52
C PHE A 158 0.73 -2.09 12.43
N GLY A 159 0.52 -2.58 11.21
CA GLY A 159 1.41 -2.31 10.07
C GLY A 159 1.49 -0.83 9.71
N LEU A 160 0.37 -0.11 9.79
CA LEU A 160 0.33 1.34 9.58
C LEU A 160 1.11 2.09 10.66
N TRP A 161 0.88 1.75 11.93
CA TRP A 161 1.64 2.30 13.06
C TRP A 161 3.13 2.06 12.88
N LEU A 162 3.54 0.81 12.63
CA LEU A 162 4.94 0.44 12.45
C LEU A 162 5.57 1.19 11.28
N SER A 163 4.87 1.28 10.14
CA SER A 163 5.35 2.07 8.98
C SER A 163 5.59 3.53 9.36
N TYR A 164 4.64 4.15 10.07
CA TYR A 164 4.74 5.53 10.51
C TYR A 164 5.91 5.74 11.47
N GLU A 165 6.10 4.83 12.42
CA GLU A 165 7.23 4.83 13.32
C GLU A 165 8.55 4.75 12.52
N LEU A 166 8.73 3.76 11.65
CA LEU A 166 9.98 3.63 10.88
C LEU A 166 10.28 4.86 10.02
N LEU A 167 9.26 5.53 9.48
CA LEU A 167 9.40 6.71 8.62
C LEU A 167 9.57 8.02 9.38
N THR A 168 9.45 8.01 10.70
CA THR A 168 9.64 9.17 11.57
C THR A 168 11.06 9.14 12.18
N PRO A 169 11.88 10.20 12.00
CA PRO A 169 13.22 10.24 12.56
C PRO A 169 13.19 10.35 14.08
N GLU A 170 14.15 9.74 14.75
CA GLU A 170 14.34 9.95 16.19
C GLU A 170 14.74 11.40 16.50
N PRO A 171 14.34 11.93 17.67
CA PRO A 171 14.83 13.21 18.15
C PRO A 171 16.36 13.22 18.17
N GLY A 172 16.98 14.16 17.45
CA GLY A 172 18.45 14.31 17.43
C GLY A 172 19.17 13.62 16.27
N TRP A 173 18.48 12.88 15.40
CA TRP A 173 19.06 12.15 14.25
C TRP A 173 20.07 12.97 13.40
N ARG A 174 19.85 14.28 13.23
CA ARG A 174 20.78 15.17 12.47
C ARG A 174 22.15 15.39 13.11
N LYS A 175 22.32 15.13 14.41
CA LYS A 175 23.61 15.37 15.08
C LYS A 175 24.60 14.23 14.85
N GLU A 176 24.12 13.09 14.37
CA GLU A 176 24.88 11.84 14.30
C GLU A 176 25.16 11.39 12.85
N HIS A 177 24.53 12.02 11.85
CA HIS A 177 24.55 11.67 10.42
C HIS A 177 24.45 12.89 9.50
#